data_AF-A0A0P4V397-F1
#
_entry.id   AF-A0A0P4V397-F1
#
_cell.length_a   1.000
_cell.length_b   1.000
_cell.length_c   1.000
_cell.angle_alpha   90.00
_cell.angle_beta   90.00
_cell.angle_gamma   90.00
#
_symmetry.space_group_name_H-M   'P 1'
#
loop_
_entity.id
_entity.type
_entity.pdbx_description
1 polymer ?
#
loop_
_entity_poly.entity_id
_entity_poly.type
_entity_poly.pdbx_seq_one_letter_code
_entity_poly.pdbx_strand_id
1 'polypeptide(L)'
;MDGLFEILGKIKAQPGMYLGSPSVENLFMFLVGYKTARRELGIEPTEEELKFYGAFQPWLQEKFKIRTNNSWAALIQFHSVNQKEAFDHFFSLLEEFCQSHQQQGSDSLKELETLKPK
;
A
#
# COMPACT_ATOMS: atom_id res chain seq x y z
N MET A 1 -7.32 10.49 -14.81
CA MET A 1 -6.12 9.83 -14.22
C MET A 1 -6.64 9.26 -12.93
N ASP A 2 -7.38 8.15 -13.02
CA ASP A 2 -8.16 7.62 -11.90
C ASP A 2 -7.55 6.29 -11.45
N GLY A 3 -6.92 6.30 -10.28
CA GLY A 3 -6.10 5.19 -9.79
C GLY A 3 -6.20 4.99 -8.28
N LEU A 4 -5.69 3.86 -7.82
CA LEU A 4 -5.64 3.45 -6.41
C LEU A 4 -5.06 4.54 -5.50
N PHE A 5 -3.92 5.12 -5.88
CA PHE A 5 -3.25 6.14 -5.05
C PHE A 5 -4.03 7.45 -4.97
N GLU A 6 -4.78 7.78 -6.02
CA GLU A 6 -5.64 8.96 -6.01
C GLU A 6 -6.86 8.75 -5.09
N ILE A 7 -7.51 7.58 -5.16
CA ILE A 7 -8.62 7.28 -4.24
C ILE A 7 -8.12 7.16 -2.78
N LEU A 8 -6.92 6.64 -2.57
CA LEU A 8 -6.26 6.64 -1.25
C LEU A 8 -6.02 8.06 -0.74
N GLY A 9 -5.60 9.00 -1.59
CA GLY A 9 -5.48 10.42 -1.24
C GLY A 9 -6.81 11.05 -0.83
N LYS A 10 -7.88 10.77 -1.59
CA LYS A 10 -9.25 11.23 -1.27
C LYS A 10 -9.73 10.67 0.07
N ILE A 11 -9.51 9.38 0.32
CA ILE A 11 -9.87 8.71 1.58
C ILE A 11 -9.07 9.28 2.75
N LYS A 12 -7.76 9.53 2.60
CA LYS A 12 -6.93 10.16 3.63
C LYS A 12 -7.48 11.53 4.04
N ALA A 13 -7.91 12.32 3.05
CA ALA A 13 -8.44 13.67 3.28
C ALA A 13 -9.80 13.67 3.98
N GLN A 14 -10.69 12.73 3.65
CA GLN A 14 -12.06 12.68 4.16
C GLN A 14 -12.53 11.25 4.52
N PRO A 15 -11.90 10.57 5.50
CA PRO A 15 -12.17 9.15 5.76
C PRO A 15 -13.62 8.85 6.13
N GLY A 16 -14.29 9.77 6.84
CA GLY A 16 -15.71 9.61 7.19
C GLY A 16 -16.63 9.51 5.98
N MET A 17 -16.32 10.20 4.87
CA MET A 17 -17.15 10.20 3.66
C MET A 17 -17.07 8.87 2.90
N TYR A 18 -15.90 8.24 2.92
CA TYR A 18 -15.65 7.00 2.16
C TYR A 18 -15.83 5.73 3.00
N LEU A 19 -15.48 5.79 4.28
CA LEU A 19 -15.37 4.62 5.15
C LEU A 19 -16.31 4.68 6.37
N GLY A 20 -17.02 5.79 6.58
CA GLY A 20 -17.83 6.07 7.77
C GLY A 20 -17.02 6.43 9.02
N SER A 21 -15.74 6.03 9.10
CA SER A 21 -14.80 6.33 10.18
C SER A 21 -13.35 6.12 9.71
N PRO A 22 -12.34 6.71 10.37
CA PRO A 22 -10.93 6.46 10.07
C PRO A 22 -10.51 5.06 10.56
N SER A 23 -10.84 4.04 9.76
CA SER A 23 -10.66 2.62 10.09
C SER A 23 -9.76 1.94 9.06
N VAL A 24 -8.65 1.36 9.51
CA VAL A 24 -7.75 0.59 8.62
C VAL A 24 -8.42 -0.69 8.09
N GLU A 25 -9.32 -1.29 8.86
CA GLU A 25 -10.09 -2.47 8.45
C GLU A 25 -11.11 -2.11 7.36
N ASN A 26 -11.85 -1.01 7.53
CA ASN A 26 -12.79 -0.55 6.50
C ASN A 26 -12.02 -0.13 5.24
N LEU A 27 -10.84 0.48 5.40
CA LEU A 27 -9.97 0.80 4.27
C LEU A 27 -9.55 -0.47 3.52
N PHE A 28 -9.11 -1.51 4.22
CA PHE A 28 -8.77 -2.79 3.58
C PHE A 28 -9.95 -3.37 2.81
N MET A 29 -11.12 -3.43 3.42
CA MET A 29 -12.33 -3.94 2.76
C MET A 29 -12.73 -3.08 1.54
N PHE A 30 -12.62 -1.76 1.66
CA PHE A 30 -12.84 -0.84 0.54
C PHE A 30 -11.88 -1.12 -0.61
N LEU A 31 -10.58 -1.30 -0.34
CA LEU A 31 -9.58 -1.58 -1.37
C LEU A 31 -9.78 -2.94 -2.06
N VAL A 32 -10.20 -3.96 -1.31
CA VAL A 32 -10.58 -5.27 -1.88
C VAL A 32 -11.77 -5.11 -2.82
N GLY A 33 -12.80 -4.36 -2.41
CA GLY A 33 -13.96 -4.06 -3.25
C GLY A 33 -13.60 -3.24 -4.48
N TYR A 34 -12.76 -2.20 -4.33
CA TYR A 34 -12.29 -1.34 -5.41
C TYR A 34 -11.51 -2.13 -6.47
N LYS A 35 -10.58 -2.99 -6.04
CA LYS A 35 -9.82 -3.88 -6.93
C LYS A 35 -10.75 -4.84 -7.67
N THR A 36 -11.70 -5.43 -6.96
CA THR A 36 -12.70 -6.35 -7.56
C THR A 36 -13.52 -5.62 -8.61
N ALA A 37 -14.09 -4.47 -8.29
CA ALA A 37 -14.92 -3.69 -9.21
C ALA A 37 -14.16 -3.26 -10.47
N ARG A 38 -12.90 -2.81 -10.33
CA ARG A 38 -12.05 -2.45 -11.49
C ARG A 38 -11.83 -3.65 -12.40
N ARG A 39 -11.54 -4.82 -11.83
CA ARG A 39 -11.36 -6.06 -12.60
C ARG A 39 -12.62 -6.44 -13.37
N GLU A 40 -13.79 -6.41 -12.73
CA GLU A 40 -15.07 -6.72 -13.38
C GLU A 40 -15.42 -5.73 -14.51
N LEU A 41 -14.93 -4.49 -14.40
CA LEU A 41 -15.08 -3.46 -15.44
C LEU A 41 -13.99 -3.52 -16.53
N GLY A 42 -13.08 -4.49 -16.50
CA GLY A 42 -11.98 -4.60 -17.45
C GLY A 42 -10.95 -3.46 -17.35
N ILE A 43 -10.87 -2.80 -16.20
CA ILE A 43 -9.90 -1.73 -15.95
C ILE A 43 -8.62 -2.36 -15.42
N GLU A 44 -7.60 -2.39 -16.27
CA GLU A 44 -6.29 -2.92 -15.92
C GLU A 44 -5.60 -2.06 -14.83
N PRO A 45 -4.87 -2.71 -13.91
CA PRO A 45 -4.08 -2.00 -12.91
C PRO A 45 -2.82 -1.39 -13.53
N THR A 46 -2.35 -0.27 -12.98
CA THR A 46 -1.04 0.29 -13.33
C THR A 46 0.10 -0.54 -12.74
N GLU A 47 1.34 -0.33 -13.22
CA GLU A 47 2.53 -0.99 -12.64
C GLU A 47 2.69 -0.69 -11.14
N GLU A 48 2.42 0.55 -10.72
CA GLU A 48 2.49 0.95 -9.31
C GLU A 48 1.42 0.23 -8.46
N GLU A 49 0.22 0.04 -9.01
CA GLU A 49 -0.86 -0.70 -8.36
C GLU A 49 -0.52 -2.18 -8.22
N LEU A 50 0.01 -2.81 -9.29
CA LEU A 50 0.50 -4.19 -9.25
C LEU A 50 1.58 -4.37 -8.19
N LYS A 51 2.52 -3.42 -8.11
CA LYS A 51 3.57 -3.41 -7.09
C LYS A 51 3.00 -3.30 -5.68
N PHE A 52 2.05 -2.40 -5.44
CA PHE A 52 1.38 -2.29 -4.15
C PHE A 52 0.67 -3.60 -3.78
N TYR A 53 -0.13 -4.17 -4.68
CA TYR A 53 -0.86 -5.41 -4.43
C TYR A 53 0.04 -6.62 -4.15
N GLY A 54 1.22 -6.68 -4.78
CA GLY A 54 2.16 -7.79 -4.63
C GLY A 54 3.15 -7.64 -3.47
N ALA A 55 3.64 -6.41 -3.22
CA ALA A 55 4.80 -6.20 -2.37
C ALA A 55 4.51 -5.53 -1.02
N PHE A 56 3.37 -4.86 -0.84
CA PHE A 56 3.11 -4.12 0.40
C PHE A 56 3.00 -5.05 1.63
N GLN A 57 2.29 -6.17 1.50
CA GLN A 57 2.16 -7.15 2.59
C GLN A 57 3.52 -7.79 2.95
N PRO A 58 4.30 -8.37 2.00
CA PRO A 58 5.63 -8.89 2.31
C PRO A 58 6.56 -7.86 2.95
N TRP A 59 6.59 -6.63 2.41
CA TRP A 59 7.40 -5.55 2.94
C TRP A 59 7.03 -5.22 4.40
N LEU A 60 5.73 -5.18 4.71
CA LEU A 60 5.26 -4.91 6.07
C LEU A 60 5.62 -6.04 7.04
N GLN A 61 5.50 -7.29 6.60
CA GLN A 61 5.88 -8.48 7.38
C GLN A 61 7.37 -8.47 7.72
N GLU A 62 8.23 -8.11 6.77
CA GLU A 62 9.67 -7.94 7.00
C GLU A 62 9.96 -6.81 7.98
N LYS A 63 9.29 -5.66 7.81
CA LYS A 63 9.44 -4.49 8.68
C LYS A 63 9.07 -4.79 10.13
N PHE A 64 7.95 -5.48 10.36
CA PHE A 64 7.52 -5.86 11.70
C PHE A 64 8.17 -7.15 12.21
N LYS A 65 8.96 -7.84 11.38
CA LYS A 65 9.59 -9.14 11.69
C LYS A 65 8.56 -10.20 12.11
N ILE A 66 7.39 -10.19 11.46
CA ILE A 66 6.27 -11.09 11.75
C ILE A 66 6.03 -11.99 10.54
N ARG A 67 5.81 -13.28 10.80
CA ARG A 67 5.34 -14.25 9.81
C ARG A 67 3.91 -14.64 10.15
N THR A 68 2.95 -14.18 9.37
CA THR A 68 1.51 -14.48 9.56
C THR A 68 0.74 -14.38 8.25
N ASN A 69 -0.39 -15.07 8.15
CA ASN A 69 -1.30 -14.93 7.01
C ASN A 69 -2.38 -13.85 7.25
N ASN A 70 -2.32 -13.13 8.38
CA ASN A 70 -3.21 -12.01 8.66
C ASN A 70 -3.02 -10.88 7.64
N SER A 71 -4.10 -10.16 7.34
CA SER A 71 -4.02 -9.00 6.46
C SER A 71 -3.11 -7.91 7.04
N TRP A 72 -2.54 -7.08 6.16
CA TRP A 72 -1.75 -5.92 6.58
C TRP A 72 -2.58 -4.99 7.48
N ALA A 73 -3.90 -4.90 7.29
CA ALA A 73 -4.76 -4.12 8.17
C ALA A 73 -4.80 -4.68 9.59
N ALA A 74 -4.92 -6.00 9.74
CA ALA A 74 -4.86 -6.64 11.05
C ALA A 74 -3.48 -6.49 11.71
N LEU A 75 -2.40 -6.55 10.93
CA LEU A 75 -1.05 -6.26 11.41
C LEU A 75 -0.93 -4.84 11.93
N ILE A 76 -1.34 -3.84 11.14
CA ILE A 76 -1.27 -2.43 11.54
C ILE A 76 -2.14 -2.18 12.77
N GLN A 77 -3.35 -2.73 12.80
CA GLN A 77 -4.27 -2.62 13.93
C GLN A 77 -3.67 -3.19 15.22
N PHE A 78 -2.94 -4.31 15.14
CA PHE A 78 -2.24 -4.91 16.28
C PHE A 78 -1.10 -4.03 16.82
N HIS A 79 -0.48 -3.22 15.94
CA HIS A 79 0.64 -2.33 16.29
C HIS A 79 0.20 -0.91 16.65
N SER A 80 -1.09 -0.64 16.82
CA SER A 80 -1.63 0.70 17.10
C SER A 80 -2.53 0.71 18.32
N VAL A 81 -2.53 1.83 19.06
CA VAL A 81 -3.29 1.95 20.33
C VAL A 81 -4.79 2.04 20.09
N ASN A 82 -5.20 2.63 18.97
CA ASN A 82 -6.61 2.78 18.60
C ASN A 82 -6.81 2.78 17.09
N GLN A 83 -8.07 2.76 16.67
CA GLN A 83 -8.48 2.67 15.27
C GLN A 83 -7.99 3.86 14.42
N LYS A 84 -8.06 5.09 14.95
CA LYS A 84 -7.59 6.29 14.24
C LYS A 84 -6.07 6.23 14.02
N GLU A 85 -5.33 5.85 15.05
CA GLU A 85 -3.88 5.69 14.96
C GLU A 85 -3.50 4.62 13.94
N ALA A 86 -4.20 3.47 13.91
CA ALA A 86 -3.98 2.43 12.92
C ALA A 86 -4.22 2.94 11.48
N PHE A 87 -5.27 3.73 11.29
CA PHE A 87 -5.56 4.37 10.01
C PHE A 87 -4.45 5.35 9.59
N ASP A 88 -4.01 6.23 10.49
CA ASP A 88 -2.94 7.17 10.20
C ASP A 88 -1.61 6.44 9.92
N HIS A 89 -1.31 5.40 10.69
CA HIS A 89 -0.13 4.57 10.57
C HIS A 89 -0.06 3.87 9.21
N PHE A 90 -1.19 3.41 8.67
CA PHE A 90 -1.23 2.89 7.30
C PHE A 90 -0.69 3.90 6.28
N PHE A 91 -1.07 5.18 6.35
CA PHE A 91 -0.59 6.16 5.38
C PHE A 91 0.89 6.50 5.55
N SER A 92 1.40 6.50 6.78
CA SER A 92 2.84 6.63 7.03
C SER A 92 3.62 5.44 6.46
N LEU A 93 3.13 4.22 6.65
CA LEU A 93 3.73 3.00 6.10
C LEU A 93 3.67 2.96 4.57
N LEU A 94 2.57 3.44 3.98
CA LEU A 94 2.43 3.54 2.54
C LEU A 94 3.47 4.50 1.95
N GLU A 95 3.68 5.66 2.58
CA GLU A 95 4.69 6.63 2.18
C GLU A 95 6.11 6.03 2.26
N GLU A 96 6.43 5.37 3.37
CA GLU A 96 7.73 4.69 3.54
C GLU A 96 7.94 3.56 2.51
N PHE A 97 6.89 2.77 2.25
CA PHE A 97 6.89 1.74 1.21
C PHE A 97 7.20 2.35 -0.16
N CYS A 98 6.53 3.44 -0.54
CA CYS A 98 6.78 4.13 -1.81
C CYS A 98 8.23 4.66 -1.89
N GLN A 99 8.75 5.26 -0.82
CA GLN A 99 10.11 5.80 -0.78
C GLN A 99 11.18 4.71 -0.91
N SER A 100 11.08 3.63 -0.13
CA SER A 100 12.03 2.50 -0.18
C SER A 100 12.10 1.87 -1.57
N HIS A 101 10.96 1.82 -2.27
CA HIS A 101 10.84 1.23 -3.59
C HIS A 101 11.23 2.16 -4.74
N GLN A 102 11.35 3.47 -4.50
CA GLN A 102 11.97 4.42 -5.43
C GLN A 102 13.50 4.33 -5.38
N GLN A 103 14.09 4.14 -4.19
CA GLN A 103 15.55 3.99 -4.02
C GLN A 103 16.08 2.70 -4.64
N GLN A 104 15.36 1.59 -4.49
CA GLN A 104 15.70 0.30 -5.10
C GLN A 104 15.74 0.35 -6.65
N GLY A 105 14.85 1.12 -7.28
CA GLY A 105 14.88 1.33 -8.74
C GLY A 105 16.08 2.14 -9.22
N SER A 106 16.59 3.07 -8.39
CA SER A 106 17.80 3.85 -8.66
C SER A 106 19.07 3.00 -8.55
N ASP A 107 19.13 2.10 -7.56
CA ASP A 107 20.33 1.32 -7.30
C ASP A 107 20.51 0.14 -8.28
N SER A 108 19.43 -0.50 -8.73
CA SER A 108 19.50 -1.50 -9.80
C SER A 108 19.94 -0.91 -11.15
N LEU A 109 19.63 0.36 -11.42
CA LEU A 109 20.11 1.06 -12.63
C LEU A 109 21.60 1.40 -12.55
N LYS A 110 22.11 1.81 -11.38
CA LYS A 110 23.55 2.04 -11.18
C LYS A 110 24.37 0.75 -11.31
N GLU A 111 23.86 -0.37 -10.81
CA GLU A 111 24.56 -1.66 -10.88
C GLU A 111 24.68 -2.17 -12.33
N LEU A 112 23.65 -1.96 -13.15
CA LEU A 112 23.68 -2.25 -14.60
C LEU A 112 24.61 -1.32 -15.40
N GLU A 113 24.80 -0.07 -14.96
CA GLU A 113 25.77 0.86 -15.59
C GLU A 113 27.23 0.50 -15.27
N THR A 114 27.49 -0.13 -14.12
CA THR A 114 28.85 -0.57 -13.72
C THR A 114 29.32 -1.87 -14.39
N LEU A 115 28.42 -2.62 -15.03
CA LEU A 115 28.70 -3.94 -15.64
C LEU A 115 28.94 -3.90 -17.15
N LYS A 116 29.02 -2.72 -17.79
CA LYS A 116 29.45 -2.64 -19.19
C LYS A 116 30.97 -2.86 -19.29
N PRO A 117 31.45 -3.90 -20.01
CA PRO A 117 32.88 -4.09 -20.21
C PRO A 117 33.45 -2.94 -21.07
N LYS A 118 34.68 -2.53 -20.72
CA LYS A 118 35.50 -1.53 -21.42
C LYS A 118 35.81 -1.93 -22.86
#